data_AF-A0A7C3RSF7-F1
#
_entry.id   AF-A0A7C3RSF7-F1
#
_cell.length_a   1.000
_cell.length_b   1.000
_cell.length_c   1.000
_cell.angle_alpha   90.00
_cell.angle_beta   90.00
_cell.angle_gamma   90.00
#
_symmetry.space_group_name_H-M   'P 1'
#
loop_
_entity.id
_entity.type
_entity.pdbx_description
1 polymer ?
#
loop_
_entity_poly.entity_id
_entity_poly.type
_entity_poly.pdbx_seq_one_letter_code
_entity_poly.pdbx_strand_id
1 'polypeptide(L)'
;MGKKSRRKGYRLEHELEEKLKELGFDAQRVPLSGASGGLFVGDLIVDGKIAEVKGRADGFKNLYRWLEGKDILFVRADRKEWLVIQRLKDWKK
;
A
#
# COMPACT_ATOMS: atom_id res chain seq x y z
N MET A 1 -14.70 10.57 7.99
CA MET A 1 -14.26 10.18 6.63
C MET A 1 -15.46 9.77 5.77
N GLY A 2 -15.65 10.37 4.60
CA GLY A 2 -16.84 10.14 3.76
C GLY A 2 -16.77 8.86 2.88
N LYS A 3 -17.95 8.40 2.42
CA LYS A 3 -18.15 7.21 1.55
C LYS A 3 -17.29 7.23 0.28
N LYS A 4 -17.10 8.42 -0.33
CA LYS A 4 -16.27 8.60 -1.53
C LYS A 4 -14.80 8.26 -1.29
N SER A 5 -14.24 8.67 -0.15
CA SER A 5 -12.84 8.40 0.19
C SER A 5 -12.60 6.91 0.43
N ARG A 6 -13.53 6.22 1.12
CA ARG A 6 -13.46 4.77 1.34
C ARG A 6 -13.50 3.99 0.02
N ARG A 7 -14.40 4.36 -0.89
CA ARG A 7 -14.48 3.77 -2.24
C ARG A 7 -13.20 4.02 -3.07
N LYS A 8 -12.56 5.20 -2.93
CA LYS A 8 -11.28 5.48 -3.60
C LYS A 8 -10.18 4.54 -3.08
N GLY A 9 -10.04 4.40 -1.76
CA GLY A 9 -9.06 3.49 -1.14
C GLY A 9 -9.26 2.05 -1.60
N TYR A 10 -10.48 1.53 -1.45
CA TYR A 10 -10.83 0.18 -1.89
C TYR A 10 -10.45 -0.10 -3.36
N ARG A 11 -10.75 0.84 -4.27
CA ARG A 11 -10.40 0.67 -5.69
C ARG A 11 -8.89 0.64 -5.92
N LEU A 12 -8.12 1.46 -5.22
CA LEU A 12 -6.67 1.49 -5.33
C LEU A 12 -6.04 0.19 -4.83
N GLU A 13 -6.47 -0.27 -3.66
CA GLU A 13 -5.98 -1.51 -3.06
C GLU A 13 -6.31 -2.73 -3.93
N HIS A 14 -7.55 -2.80 -4.46
CA HIS A 14 -7.98 -3.89 -5.31
C HIS A 14 -7.25 -3.90 -6.67
N GLU A 15 -7.11 -2.73 -7.31
CA GLU A 15 -6.32 -2.63 -8.56
C GLU A 15 -4.88 -3.09 -8.35
N LEU A 16 -4.26 -2.70 -7.24
CA LEU A 16 -2.88 -3.07 -6.94
C LEU A 16 -2.74 -4.57 -6.62
N GLU A 17 -3.68 -5.13 -5.86
CA GLU A 17 -3.74 -6.56 -5.57
C GLU A 17 -3.76 -7.40 -6.85
N GLU A 18 -4.66 -7.09 -7.79
CA GLU A 18 -4.74 -7.79 -9.08
C GLU A 18 -3.43 -7.66 -9.88
N LYS A 19 -2.85 -6.46 -9.94
CA LYS A 19 -1.56 -6.24 -10.63
C LYS A 19 -0.41 -7.03 -10.03
N LEU A 20 -0.35 -7.13 -8.71
CA LEU A 20 0.69 -7.90 -8.04
C LEU A 20 0.53 -9.39 -8.33
N LYS A 21 -0.71 -9.90 -8.33
CA LYS A 21 -1.00 -11.28 -8.73
C LYS A 21 -0.63 -11.56 -10.19
N GLU A 22 -0.94 -10.63 -11.11
CA GLU A 22 -0.52 -10.72 -12.52
C GLU A 22 1.00 -10.79 -12.69
N LEU A 23 1.75 -10.10 -11.81
CA LEU A 23 3.21 -10.12 -11.76
C LEU A 23 3.79 -11.35 -11.02
N GLY A 24 2.94 -12.23 -10.49
CA GLY A 24 3.35 -13.47 -9.82
C GLY A 24 3.59 -13.36 -8.31
N PHE A 25 3.21 -12.26 -7.67
CA PHE A 25 3.29 -12.10 -6.21
C PHE A 25 2.09 -12.73 -5.51
N ASP A 26 2.30 -13.27 -4.30
CA ASP A 26 1.20 -13.64 -3.40
C ASP A 26 0.71 -12.38 -2.69
N ALA A 27 -0.33 -11.74 -3.25
CA ALA A 27 -0.88 -10.50 -2.73
C ALA A 27 -2.32 -10.66 -2.26
N GLN A 28 -2.63 -10.19 -1.06
CA GLN A 28 -3.98 -10.21 -0.50
C GLN A 28 -4.27 -8.91 0.26
N ARG A 29 -5.48 -8.38 0.11
CA ARG A 29 -5.92 -7.22 0.89
C ARG A 29 -6.28 -7.61 2.32
N VAL A 30 -5.94 -6.74 3.26
CA VAL A 30 -6.29 -6.93 4.68
C VAL A 30 -7.68 -6.36 4.95
N PRO A 31 -8.66 -7.19 5.39
CA PRO A 31 -9.98 -6.71 5.74
C PRO A 31 -9.92 -5.71 6.91
N LEU A 32 -10.72 -4.64 6.85
CA LEU A 32 -10.90 -3.68 7.95
C LEU A 32 -9.61 -2.95 8.40
N SER A 33 -8.58 -2.88 7.56
CA SER A 33 -7.29 -2.22 7.87
C SER A 33 -7.44 -0.80 8.44
N GLY A 34 -8.45 -0.05 7.97
CA GLY A 34 -8.74 1.31 8.45
C GLY A 34 -9.61 1.43 9.71
N ALA A 35 -10.11 0.32 10.27
CA ALA A 35 -10.98 0.31 11.45
C ALA A 35 -10.29 -0.30 12.69
N SER A 36 -9.33 -1.20 12.49
CA SER A 36 -8.54 -1.83 13.55
C SER A 36 -7.22 -1.09 13.71
N GLY A 37 -7.18 -0.08 14.59
CA GLY A 37 -6.06 0.84 14.77
C GLY A 37 -4.80 0.24 15.40
N GLY A 38 -4.11 -0.67 14.69
CA GLY A 38 -2.79 -1.16 15.06
C GLY A 38 -1.70 -0.62 14.13
N LEU A 39 -0.57 -0.17 14.69
CA LEU A 39 0.64 0.20 13.92
C LEU A 39 1.12 -0.92 12.98
N PHE A 40 0.73 -2.17 13.25
CA PHE A 40 1.14 -3.36 12.51
C PHE A 40 0.12 -3.86 11.47
N VAL A 41 -0.96 -3.12 11.20
CA VAL A 41 -1.95 -3.52 10.17
C VAL A 41 -1.68 -2.75 8.88
N GLY A 42 -1.36 -3.46 7.79
CA GLY A 42 -1.19 -2.88 6.45
C GLY A 42 -2.49 -2.92 5.65
N ASP A 43 -2.45 -2.31 4.46
CA ASP A 43 -3.54 -2.37 3.48
C ASP A 43 -3.51 -3.71 2.71
N LEU A 44 -2.31 -4.21 2.39
CA LEU A 44 -2.07 -5.51 1.73
C LEU A 44 -1.02 -6.33 2.50
N ILE A 45 -1.07 -7.64 2.34
CA ILE A 45 0.04 -8.55 2.56
C ILE A 45 0.56 -8.99 1.19
N VAL A 46 1.87 -8.89 0.97
CA VAL A 46 2.54 -9.24 -0.30
C VAL A 46 3.75 -10.10 0.02
N ASP A 47 3.73 -11.38 -0.39
CA ASP A 47 4.75 -12.39 -0.05
C ASP A 47 5.06 -12.41 1.46
N GLY A 48 4.02 -12.34 2.29
CA GLY A 48 4.13 -12.30 3.74
C GLY A 48 4.61 -10.96 4.34
N LYS A 49 4.89 -9.95 3.52
CA LYS A 49 5.29 -8.60 3.97
C LYS A 49 4.09 -7.68 4.13
N ILE A 50 4.14 -6.80 5.12
CA ILE A 50 3.09 -5.82 5.40
C ILE A 50 3.26 -4.61 4.49
N ALA A 51 2.25 -4.34 3.67
CA ALA A 51 2.28 -3.27 2.68
C ALA A 51 1.22 -2.19 2.94
N GLU A 52 1.58 -0.94 2.70
CA GLU A 52 0.68 0.22 2.73
C GLU A 52 0.44 0.75 1.31
N VAL A 53 -0.76 1.25 1.02
CA VAL A 53 -1.14 1.78 -0.30
C VAL A 53 -1.54 3.26 -0.20
N LYS A 54 -0.90 4.11 -1.02
CA LYS A 54 -1.21 5.55 -1.09
C LYS A 54 -1.32 6.04 -2.53
N GLY A 55 -2.54 6.42 -2.92
CA GLY A 55 -2.80 7.20 -4.14
C GLY A 55 -3.07 8.67 -3.83
N ARG A 56 -2.18 9.57 -4.26
CA ARG A 56 -2.23 11.02 -3.96
C ARG A 56 -1.74 11.83 -5.16
N ALA A 57 -2.25 13.04 -5.35
CA ALA A 57 -1.70 13.96 -6.36
C ALA A 57 -0.29 14.44 -5.98
N ASP A 58 -0.06 14.67 -4.68
CA ASP A 58 1.18 15.19 -4.10
C ASP A 58 1.50 14.56 -2.71
N GLY A 59 2.51 15.10 -2.01
CA GLY A 59 2.75 14.77 -0.60
C GLY A 59 3.81 13.71 -0.30
N PHE A 60 4.70 13.42 -1.25
CA PHE A 60 5.83 12.48 -1.08
C PHE A 60 6.84 12.86 0.01
N LYS A 61 6.76 14.06 0.59
CA LYS A 61 7.50 14.37 1.83
C LYS A 61 7.11 13.47 3.02
N ASN A 62 5.95 12.81 2.96
CA ASN A 62 5.44 11.95 4.03
C ASN A 62 5.82 10.47 3.87
N LEU A 63 6.66 10.11 2.89
CA LEU A 63 7.01 8.71 2.59
C LEU A 63 7.49 7.95 3.82
N TYR A 64 8.41 8.53 4.60
CA TYR A 64 8.93 7.89 5.81
C TYR A 64 7.85 7.60 6.85
N ARG A 65 6.95 8.57 7.09
CA ARG A 65 5.82 8.40 8.01
C ARG A 65 4.86 7.31 7.53
N TRP A 66 4.62 7.21 6.22
CA TRP A 66 3.73 6.17 5.67
C TRP A 66 4.37 4.78 5.69
N LEU A 67 5.69 4.70 5.63
CA LEU A 67 6.45 3.43 5.69
C LEU A 67 6.74 2.98 7.14
N GLU A 68 6.41 3.79 8.13
CA GLU A 68 6.62 3.45 9.55
C GLU A 68 5.77 2.24 9.95
N GLY A 69 6.42 1.20 10.50
CA GLY A 69 5.74 -0.05 10.86
C GLY A 69 5.29 -0.92 9.66
N LYS A 70 5.77 -0.60 8.44
CA LYS A 70 5.46 -1.33 7.20
C LYS A 70 6.74 -1.77 6.52
N ASP A 71 6.67 -2.87 5.79
CA ASP A 71 7.80 -3.40 5.02
C ASP A 71 7.87 -2.76 3.63
N ILE A 72 6.70 -2.54 3.02
CA ILE A 72 6.57 -2.00 1.67
C ILE A 72 5.57 -0.84 1.68
N LEU A 73 5.88 0.22 0.93
CA LEU A 73 4.92 1.27 0.60
C LEU A 73 4.74 1.33 -0.92
N PHE A 74 3.51 1.12 -1.37
CA PHE A 74 3.11 1.34 -2.75
C PHE A 74 2.51 2.73 -2.90
N VAL A 75 3.09 3.54 -3.77
CA VAL A 75 2.59 4.89 -4.06
C VAL A 75 2.33 5.08 -5.53
N ARG A 76 1.36 5.93 -5.83
CA ARG A 76 1.09 6.37 -7.20
C ARG A 76 0.51 7.78 -7.20
N ALA A 77 1.02 8.60 -8.12
CA ALA A 77 0.40 9.87 -8.47
C ALA A 77 -0.76 9.67 -9.44
N ASP A 78 -1.73 10.59 -9.46
CA ASP A 78 -2.89 10.47 -10.35
C ASP A 78 -2.43 10.31 -11.82
N ARG A 79 -2.86 9.20 -12.45
CA ARG A 79 -2.50 8.80 -13.83
C ARG A 79 -1.00 8.51 -14.07
N LYS A 80 -0.25 8.17 -13.02
CA LYS A 80 1.14 7.69 -13.13
C LYS A 80 1.23 6.18 -12.88
N GLU A 81 2.41 5.61 -13.08
CA GLU A 81 2.67 4.21 -12.71
C GLU A 81 2.76 4.03 -11.18
N TRP A 82 2.67 2.78 -10.74
CA TRP A 82 2.92 2.42 -9.35
C TRP A 82 4.42 2.40 -9.07
N LEU A 83 4.82 2.95 -7.93
CA LEU A 83 6.17 2.85 -7.42
C LEU A 83 6.17 2.01 -6.16
N VAL A 84 7.22 1.21 -6.01
CA VAL A 84 7.48 0.38 -4.83
C VAL A 84 8.58 1.02 -4.02
N ILE A 85 8.31 1.28 -2.75
CA ILE A 85 9.28 1.90 -1.84
C ILE A 85 9.59 0.91 -0.73
N GLN A 86 10.88 0.59 -0.61
CA GLN A 86 11.46 -0.21 0.47
C GLN A 86 12.66 0.52 1.04
N ARG A 87 12.96 0.30 2.33
CA ARG A 87 14.21 0.78 2.91
C ARG A 87 15.36 -0.03 2.31
N LEU A 88 16.47 0.63 2.01
CA LEU A 88 17.63 -0.03 1.41
C LEU A 88 18.13 -1.22 2.26
N LYS A 89 18.09 -1.11 3.60
CA LYS A 89 18.49 -2.19 4.51
C LYS A 89 17.62 -3.46 4.43
N ASP A 90 16.39 -3.31 3.95
CA ASP A 90 15.40 -4.39 3.84
C ASP A 90 15.44 -5.00 2.41
N TRP A 91 16.14 -4.35 1.46
CA TRP A 91 16.33 -4.82 0.09
C TRP A 91 17.44 -5.89 0.02
N LYS A 92 17.03 -7.16 0.07
CA LYS A 92 17.91 -8.33 0.05
C LYS A 92 17.58 -9.22 -1.17
N LYS A 93 18.60 -9.91 -1.68
CA LYS A 93 18.50 -10.86 -2.80
C LYS A 93 17.96 -12.21 -2.34
#